data_AF-A0A0C1ZLT0-F1
#
_entry.id   AF-A0A0C1ZLT0-F1
#
_cell.length_a   1.000
_cell.length_b   1.000
_cell.length_c   1.000
_cell.angle_alpha   90.00
_cell.angle_beta   90.00
_cell.angle_gamma   90.00
#
_symmetry.space_group_name_H-M   'P 1'
#
loop_
_entity.id
_entity.type
_entity.pdbx_description
1 polymer ?
#
loop_
_entity_poly.entity_id
_entity_poly.type
_entity_poly.pdbx_seq_one_letter_code
_entity_poly.pdbx_strand_id
1 'polypeptide(L)'
;MGLQKLAKQRWNSTPHAVAERFTVAPKHAGDSKRAVLAEIERDREWERQYAAARALLLAGEPAVFPAGTYWLRRFAGVEVAARAP
;
A
#
# COMPACT_ATOMS: atom_id res chain seq x y z
N MET A 1 -13.03 -14.79 -14.81
CA MET A 1 -13.94 -14.97 -15.97
C MET A 1 -14.67 -16.27 -15.75
N GLY A 2 -16.00 -16.26 -15.76
CA GLY A 2 -16.79 -17.47 -15.59
C GLY A 2 -17.13 -18.14 -16.92
N LEU A 3 -17.46 -19.43 -16.89
CA LEU A 3 -17.81 -20.25 -18.05
C LEU A 3 -18.96 -19.64 -18.89
N GLN A 4 -19.97 -19.05 -18.23
CA GLN A 4 -21.08 -18.40 -18.92
C GLN A 4 -20.68 -17.18 -19.75
N LYS A 5 -19.64 -16.44 -19.31
CA LYS A 5 -19.14 -15.27 -20.07
C LYS A 5 -18.32 -15.72 -21.29
N LEU A 6 -17.57 -16.82 -21.17
CA LEU A 6 -16.81 -17.42 -22.28
C LEU A 6 -17.74 -17.96 -23.37
N ALA A 7 -18.84 -18.64 -23.01
CA ALA A 7 -19.81 -19.16 -23.98
C ALA A 7 -20.50 -18.07 -24.81
N LYS A 8 -20.66 -16.86 -24.26
CA LYS A 8 -21.25 -15.70 -24.94
C LYS A 8 -20.22 -14.91 -25.78
N GLN A 9 -18.93 -15.23 -25.69
CA GLN A 9 -17.88 -14.51 -26.39
C GLN A 9 -17.84 -14.94 -27.86
N ARG A 10 -17.97 -13.97 -28.77
CA ARG A 10 -17.80 -14.23 -30.21
C ARG A 10 -16.32 -14.40 -30.55
N TRP A 11 -16.02 -15.26 -31.51
CA TRP A 11 -14.65 -15.55 -31.96
C TRP A 11 -13.88 -14.31 -32.46
N ASN A 12 -14.60 -13.28 -32.93
CA ASN A 12 -14.05 -12.01 -33.39
C ASN A 12 -14.14 -10.88 -32.35
N SER A 13 -14.54 -11.19 -31.11
CA SER A 13 -14.64 -10.19 -30.04
C SER A 13 -13.25 -9.88 -29.49
N THR A 14 -12.82 -8.63 -29.62
CA THR A 14 -11.60 -8.12 -29.01
C THR A 14 -11.91 -7.39 -27.70
N PRO A 15 -10.98 -7.40 -26.72
CA PRO A 15 -11.16 -6.66 -25.48
C PRO A 15 -11.06 -5.15 -25.76
N HIS A 16 -12.19 -4.44 -25.62
CA HIS A 16 -12.24 -2.98 -25.80
C HIS A 16 -12.08 -2.19 -24.49
N ALA A 17 -12.08 -2.88 -23.34
CA ALA A 17 -11.94 -2.26 -22.03
C ALA A 17 -11.22 -3.19 -21.04
N VAL A 18 -10.57 -2.58 -20.05
CA VAL A 18 -10.05 -3.27 -18.88
C VAL A 18 -11.26 -3.87 -18.14
N ALA A 19 -11.41 -5.19 -18.20
CA ALA A 19 -12.55 -5.86 -17.60
C ALA A 19 -12.68 -5.49 -16.12
N GLU A 20 -13.90 -5.28 -15.63
CA GLU A 20 -14.26 -4.87 -14.26
C GLU A 20 -13.47 -5.56 -13.13
N ARG A 21 -13.10 -6.83 -13.30
CA ARG A 21 -12.24 -7.56 -12.35
C ARG A 21 -10.80 -7.03 -12.20
N PHE A 22 -10.36 -6.18 -13.12
CA PHE A 22 -9.05 -5.53 -13.09
C PHE A 22 -9.14 -4.09 -12.55
N THR A 23 -10.33 -3.58 -12.22
CA THR A 23 -10.49 -2.30 -11.53
C THR A 23 -10.49 -2.46 -10.00
N VAL A 24 -10.69 -3.67 -9.51
CA VAL A 24 -10.65 -3.99 -8.08
C VAL A 24 -9.23 -4.42 -7.71
N ALA A 25 -8.45 -3.49 -7.17
CA ALA A 25 -7.20 -3.79 -6.48
C ALA A 25 -7.50 -3.98 -4.97
N PRO A 26 -7.49 -5.21 -4.43
CA PRO A 26 -7.68 -5.40 -3.01
C PRO A 26 -6.49 -4.79 -2.26
N LYS A 27 -6.70 -3.63 -1.61
CA LYS A 27 -5.66 -2.94 -0.82
C LYS A 27 -5.24 -3.73 0.42
N HIS A 28 -6.20 -4.36 1.08
CA HIS A 28 -5.96 -5.22 2.23
C HIS A 28 -6.72 -6.53 2.00
N ALA A 29 -5.97 -7.63 1.94
CA ALA A 29 -6.51 -8.97 1.80
C ALA A 29 -6.00 -9.82 2.97
N GLY A 30 -6.89 -10.61 3.56
CA GLY A 30 -6.53 -11.50 4.67
C GLY A 30 -7.60 -12.54 4.91
N ASP A 31 -7.22 -13.62 5.59
CA ASP A 31 -8.06 -14.81 5.81
C ASP A 31 -9.27 -14.54 6.72
N SER A 32 -9.28 -13.40 7.41
CA SER A 32 -10.40 -12.96 8.25
C SER A 32 -10.51 -11.44 8.29
N LYS A 33 -11.71 -10.93 8.57
CA LYS A 33 -11.93 -9.48 8.79
C LYS A 33 -11.05 -8.91 9.89
N ARG A 34 -10.79 -9.70 10.95
CA ARG A 34 -9.93 -9.29 12.06
C ARG A 34 -8.48 -9.10 11.61
N ALA A 35 -7.97 -10.00 10.76
CA ALA A 35 -6.63 -9.87 10.20
C ALA A 35 -6.50 -8.61 9.32
N VAL A 36 -7.52 -8.33 8.51
CA VAL A 36 -7.57 -7.11 7.68
C VAL A 36 -7.58 -5.84 8.52
N LEU A 37 -8.38 -5.79 9.60
CA LEU A 37 -8.41 -4.63 10.50
C LEU A 37 -7.07 -4.41 11.22
N ALA A 38 -6.42 -5.49 11.66
CA ALA A 38 -5.10 -5.41 12.28
C ALA A 38 -4.01 -4.88 11.32
N GLU A 39 -4.08 -5.23 10.03
CA GLU A 39 -3.19 -4.66 9.00
C GLU A 39 -3.45 -3.16 8.84
N ILE A 40 -4.72 -2.75 8.69
CA ILE A 40 -5.10 -1.35 8.54
C ILE A 40 -4.64 -0.50 9.73
N GLU A 41 -4.76 -1.03 10.95
CA GLU A 41 -4.31 -0.33 12.15
C GLU A 41 -2.79 -0.16 12.18
N ARG A 42 -2.03 -1.19 11.78
CA ARG A 42 -0.56 -1.11 11.65
C ARG A 42 -0.14 -0.09 10.61
N ASP A 43 -0.77 -0.10 9.44
CA ASP A 43 -0.48 0.85 8.36
C ASP A 43 -0.76 2.29 8.81
N ARG A 44 -1.91 2.52 9.47
CA ARG A 44 -2.26 3.84 10.01
C ARG A 44 -1.30 4.30 11.10
N GLU A 45 -0.82 3.41 11.96
CA GLU A 45 0.17 3.74 12.97
C GLU A 45 1.51 4.13 12.32
N TRP A 46 1.94 3.38 11.31
CA TRP A 46 3.13 3.73 10.53
C TRP A 46 3.00 5.09 9.86
N GLU A 47 1.84 5.39 9.24
CA GLU A 47 1.56 6.69 8.61
C GLU A 47 1.61 7.85 9.62
N ARG A 48 1.07 7.65 10.83
CA ARG A 48 1.14 8.66 11.91
C ARG A 48 2.59 8.95 12.32
N GLN A 49 3.39 7.90 12.54
CA GLN A 49 4.81 8.06 12.89
C GLN A 49 5.58 8.77 11.78
N TYR A 50 5.32 8.41 10.53
CA TYR A 50 5.92 9.06 9.37
C TYR A 50 5.55 10.54 9.29
N ALA A 51 4.26 10.87 9.46
CA ALA A 51 3.78 12.26 9.42
C ALA A 51 4.40 13.12 10.53
N ALA A 52 4.52 12.59 11.74
CA ALA A 52 5.17 13.26 12.86
C ALA A 52 6.66 13.53 12.58
N ALA A 53 7.40 12.51 12.13
CA ALA A 53 8.81 12.66 11.75
C ALA A 53 8.99 13.67 10.61
N ARG A 54 8.07 13.67 9.64
CA ARG A 54 8.10 14.63 8.53
C ARG A 54 7.85 16.06 8.99
N ALA A 55 6.95 16.28 9.95
CA ALA A 55 6.72 17.61 10.53
C ALA A 55 7.98 18.14 11.24
N LEU A 56 8.67 17.28 12.00
CA LEU A 56 9.94 17.63 12.64
C LEU A 56 11.03 17.96 11.61
N LEU A 57 11.15 17.15 10.56
CA LEU A 57 12.10 17.40 9.47
C LEU A 57 11.85 18.75 8.79
N LEU A 58 10.58 19.11 8.56
CA LEU A 58 10.21 20.41 7.99
C LEU A 58 10.49 21.58 8.93
N ALA A 59 10.44 21.36 10.24
CA ALA A 59 10.83 22.34 11.25
C ALA A 59 12.36 22.48 11.40
N GLY A 60 13.15 21.61 10.75
CA GLY A 60 14.61 21.59 10.85
C GLY A 60 15.13 20.86 12.10
N GLU A 61 14.27 20.15 12.82
CA GLU A 61 14.61 19.38 14.01
C GLU A 61 15.07 17.96 13.65
N PRO A 62 15.92 17.33 14.48
CA PRO A 62 16.31 15.94 14.27
C PRO A 62 15.08 15.03 14.40
N ALA A 63 14.82 14.23 13.36
CA ALA A 63 13.68 13.34 13.27
C ALA A 63 14.11 11.92 12.91
N VAL A 64 13.56 10.93 13.61
CA VAL A 64 13.76 9.51 13.31
C VAL A 64 12.52 8.98 12.57
N PHE A 65 12.71 8.57 11.33
CA PHE A 65 11.63 8.03 10.50
C PHE A 65 11.36 6.54 10.83
N PRO A 66 10.13 6.06 10.64
CA PRO A 66 9.82 4.65 10.84
C PRO A 66 10.54 3.78 9.80
N ALA A 67 10.80 2.52 10.16
CA ALA A 67 11.42 1.53 9.30
C ALA A 67 10.65 1.39 7.96
N GLY A 68 11.37 1.19 6.86
CA GLY A 68 10.79 1.16 5.51
C GLY A 68 10.83 2.51 4.78
N THR A 69 11.22 3.59 5.45
CA THR A 69 11.45 4.90 4.82
C THR A 69 12.77 4.95 4.03
N TYR A 70 12.86 4.20 2.93
CA TYR A 70 14.10 4.06 2.15
C TYR A 70 14.47 5.34 1.39
N TRP A 71 13.51 5.99 0.73
CA TRP A 71 13.80 7.09 -0.20
C TRP A 71 14.42 8.30 0.52
N LEU A 72 13.83 8.72 1.65
CA LEU A 72 14.39 9.82 2.43
C LEU A 72 15.74 9.45 3.05
N ARG A 73 15.94 8.20 3.51
CA ARG A 73 17.25 7.76 4.01
C ARG A 73 18.32 7.89 2.92
N ARG A 74 17.97 7.49 1.70
CA ARG A 74 18.91 7.46 0.56
C ARG A 74 19.29 8.85 0.07
N PHE A 75 18.35 9.79 0.05
CA PHE A 75 18.52 11.07 -0.65
C PHE A 75 18.50 12.31 0.26
N ALA A 76 17.85 12.23 1.43
CA ALA A 76 17.74 13.35 2.36
C ALA A 76 18.60 13.16 3.63
N GLY A 77 19.30 12.02 3.77
CA GLY A 77 20.22 11.77 4.89
C GLY A 77 19.53 11.67 6.26
N VAL A 78 18.25 11.30 6.29
CA VAL A 78 17.48 11.20 7.54
C VAL A 78 17.77 9.90 8.29
N GLU A 79 17.71 9.96 9.61
CA GLU A 79 17.77 8.80 10.49
C GLU A 79 16.51 7.94 10.36
N VAL A 80 16.68 6.62 10.35
CA VAL A 80 15.57 5.65 10.22
C VAL A 80 15.69 4.60 11.29
N ALA A 81 14.59 4.32 11.98
CA ALA A 81 14.53 3.29 13.01
C ALA A 81 14.90 1.91 12.44
N ALA A 82 15.60 1.11 13.26
CA ALA A 82 15.92 -0.27 12.91
C ALA A 82 14.64 -1.06 12.66
N ARG A 83 14.65 -1.92 11.62
CA ARG A 83 13.55 -2.83 11.36
C ARG A 83 13.49 -3.85 12.51
N ALA A 84 12.34 -3.94 13.18
CA ALA A 84 12.09 -5.00 14.15
C ALA A 84 12.24 -6.39 13.48
N PRO A 85 12.84 -7.38 14.16
CA PRO A 85 13.07 -8.72 13.61
C PRO A 85 11.78 -9.45 13.22
#